data_AF-A0A3A9VB63-F1
#
_entry.id   AF-A0A3A9VB63-F1
#
_cell.length_a   1.000
_cell.length_b   1.000
_cell.length_c   1.000
_cell.angle_alpha   90.00
_cell.angle_beta   90.00
_cell.angle_gamma   90.00
#
_symmetry.space_group_name_H-M   'P 1'
#
loop_
_entity.id
_entity.type
_entity.pdbx_description
1 polymer ?
#
loop_
_entity_poly.entity_id
_entity_poly.type
_entity_poly.pdbx_seq_one_letter_code
_entity_poly.pdbx_strand_id
1 'polypeptide(L)'
;MKDKIFTILSKKHIVVLTMLLTPLFGFIDRNLVFFSALGIAFLILWGSNFKWSDFGFGKRITKNMTLKSFLIALFLVFIFYTIEAFLEIYFGKIDISSLDDLRGDIVNYSITLIIVWIFAAFGEEFLFRGYYMKRLAILFGNGNKAWLFSAIIVSIYFGISHSYQGLAGIIGITLWHFCVSLIFYKDKENLISAILIHGFYDTIGLTLLFFSQERLIYDWVLQLV
;
A
#
# COMPACT_ATOMS: atom_id res chain seq x y z
N MET A 1 11.89 -16.80 25.36
CA MET A 1 11.68 -17.05 23.91
C MET A 1 11.38 -15.75 23.17
N LYS A 2 10.42 -14.94 23.66
CA LYS A 2 10.05 -13.62 23.14
C LYS A 2 11.25 -12.68 22.86
N ASP A 3 12.11 -12.47 23.86
CA ASP A 3 13.25 -11.55 23.70
C ASP A 3 14.24 -12.03 22.64
N LYS A 4 14.51 -13.35 22.58
CA LYS A 4 15.40 -13.94 21.56
C LYS A 4 14.85 -13.69 20.14
N ILE A 5 13.54 -13.91 19.93
CA ILE A 5 12.88 -13.66 18.64
C ILE A 5 12.99 -12.19 18.26
N PHE A 6 12.66 -11.28 19.20
CA PHE A 6 12.75 -9.85 18.96
C PHE A 6 14.18 -9.40 18.62
N THR A 7 15.18 -9.83 19.38
CA THR A 7 16.60 -9.51 19.14
C THR A 7 17.07 -9.99 17.76
N ILE A 8 16.61 -11.16 17.30
CA ILE A 8 16.96 -11.68 15.98
C ILE A 8 16.25 -10.86 14.89
N LEU A 9 14.92 -10.75 14.94
CA LEU A 9 14.11 -10.15 13.88
C LEU A 9 14.26 -8.63 13.76
N SER A 10 14.69 -7.94 14.83
CA SER A 10 14.88 -6.49 14.83
C SER A 10 16.22 -6.03 14.24
N LYS A 11 17.13 -6.96 13.89
CA LYS A 11 18.41 -6.61 13.25
C LYS A 11 18.17 -5.90 11.92
N LYS A 12 18.96 -4.86 11.65
CA LYS A 12 18.81 -3.97 10.49
C LYS A 12 18.76 -4.66 9.12
N HIS A 13 19.38 -5.83 8.97
CA HIS A 13 19.41 -6.59 7.71
C HIS A 13 18.22 -7.53 7.50
N ILE A 14 17.42 -7.80 8.54
CA ILE A 14 16.29 -8.73 8.46
C ILE A 14 15.21 -8.19 7.51
N VAL A 15 15.07 -6.88 7.38
CA VAL A 15 14.13 -6.30 6.41
C VAL A 15 14.46 -6.72 4.98
N VAL A 16 15.74 -6.68 4.60
CA VAL A 16 16.20 -7.08 3.27
C VAL A 16 16.00 -8.58 3.08
N LEU A 17 16.37 -9.39 4.08
CA LEU A 17 16.14 -10.83 4.03
C LEU A 17 14.64 -11.17 3.89
N THR A 18 13.78 -10.46 4.60
CA THR A 18 12.32 -10.61 4.53
C THR A 18 11.85 -10.31 3.10
N MET A 19 12.21 -9.15 2.55
CA MET A 19 11.82 -8.75 1.20
C MET A 19 12.34 -9.69 0.10
N LEU A 20 13.47 -10.37 0.31
CA LEU A 20 14.03 -11.33 -0.64
C LEU A 20 13.46 -12.76 -0.49
N LEU A 21 13.16 -13.19 0.74
CA LEU A 21 12.70 -14.55 1.01
C LEU A 21 11.18 -14.71 0.89
N THR A 22 10.38 -13.72 1.31
CA THR A 22 8.92 -13.87 1.27
C THR A 22 8.34 -14.05 -0.14
N PRO A 23 8.91 -13.44 -1.21
CA PRO A 23 8.46 -13.72 -2.58
C PRO A 23 8.59 -15.19 -2.98
N LEU A 24 9.51 -15.95 -2.39
CA LEU A 24 9.68 -17.38 -2.68
C LEU A 24 8.45 -18.19 -2.26
N PHE A 25 7.68 -17.74 -1.27
CA PHE A 25 6.42 -18.40 -0.94
C PHE A 25 5.34 -18.23 -2.01
N GLY A 26 5.51 -17.27 -2.92
CA GLY A 26 4.64 -17.07 -4.08
C GLY A 26 4.68 -18.23 -5.09
N PHE A 27 5.71 -19.08 -5.05
CA PHE A 27 5.75 -20.33 -5.82
C PHE A 27 4.75 -21.39 -5.29
N ILE A 28 4.28 -21.22 -4.05
CA ILE A 28 3.25 -22.07 -3.43
C ILE A 28 1.89 -21.38 -3.54
N ASP A 29 1.79 -20.16 -2.99
CA ASP A 29 0.59 -19.34 -3.01
C ASP A 29 1.00 -17.86 -2.89
N ARG A 30 0.47 -17.01 -3.78
CA ARG A 30 0.75 -15.57 -3.80
C ARG A 30 0.36 -14.88 -2.50
N ASN A 31 -0.70 -15.33 -1.83
CA ASN A 31 -1.14 -14.78 -0.55
C ASN A 31 -0.09 -14.99 0.55
N LEU A 32 0.66 -16.09 0.51
CA LEU A 32 1.70 -16.37 1.49
C LEU A 32 2.84 -15.36 1.42
N VAL A 33 3.08 -14.70 0.28
CA VAL A 33 4.09 -13.62 0.18
C VAL A 33 3.74 -12.49 1.15
N PHE A 34 2.50 -12.01 1.09
CA PHE A 34 2.00 -10.94 1.95
C PHE A 34 1.89 -11.39 3.41
N PHE A 35 1.21 -12.52 3.68
CA PHE A 35 0.95 -12.94 5.06
C PHE A 35 2.20 -13.38 5.82
N SER A 36 3.20 -13.96 5.14
CA SER A 36 4.49 -14.30 5.78
C SER A 36 5.27 -13.05 6.19
N ALA A 37 5.33 -12.05 5.33
CA ALA A 37 5.97 -10.76 5.61
C ALA A 37 5.25 -9.98 6.71
N LEU A 38 3.92 -9.93 6.64
CA LEU A 38 3.07 -9.34 7.68
C LEU A 38 3.25 -10.07 9.02
N GLY A 39 3.36 -11.40 9.00
CA GLY A 39 3.66 -12.22 10.17
C GLY A 39 4.98 -11.85 10.83
N ILE A 40 6.05 -11.62 10.05
CA ILE A 40 7.35 -11.14 10.57
C ILE A 40 7.20 -9.75 11.23
N ALA A 41 6.47 -8.83 10.59
CA ALA A 41 6.21 -7.51 11.16
C ALA A 41 5.44 -7.62 12.50
N PHE A 42 4.42 -8.48 12.59
CA PHE A 42 3.68 -8.74 13.83
C PHE A 42 4.51 -9.44 14.91
N LEU A 43 5.40 -10.37 14.56
CA LEU A 43 6.31 -10.99 15.53
C LEU A 43 7.27 -9.95 16.13
N ILE A 44 7.73 -8.99 15.34
CA ILE A 44 8.53 -7.86 15.82
C ILE A 44 7.70 -6.97 16.76
N LEU A 45 6.46 -6.66 16.40
CA LEU A 45 5.55 -5.87 17.25
C LEU A 45 5.26 -6.57 18.58
N TRP A 46 4.94 -7.86 18.54
CA TRP A 46 4.74 -8.66 19.75
C TRP A 46 6.01 -8.66 20.60
N GLY A 47 7.17 -8.88 19.97
CA GLY A 47 8.48 -8.83 20.58
C GLY A 47 8.83 -7.48 21.22
N SER A 48 8.36 -6.36 20.65
CA SER A 48 8.55 -5.01 21.21
C SER A 48 7.55 -4.65 22.32
N ASN A 49 6.81 -5.63 22.86
CA ASN A 49 5.72 -5.42 23.81
C ASN A 49 4.61 -4.52 23.26
N PHE A 50 4.26 -4.70 21.99
CA PHE A 50 3.21 -3.92 21.30
C PHE A 50 3.47 -2.42 21.29
N LYS A 51 4.73 -2.02 21.14
CA LYS A 51 5.10 -0.62 20.99
C LYS A 51 4.77 -0.11 19.59
N TRP A 52 3.49 0.17 19.35
CA TRP A 52 2.94 0.56 18.05
C TRP A 52 3.56 1.83 17.44
N SER A 53 4.13 2.72 18.26
CA SER A 53 4.88 3.89 17.77
C SER A 53 6.08 3.49 16.90
N ASP A 54 6.73 2.36 17.18
CA ASP A 54 7.85 1.89 16.37
C ASP A 54 7.43 1.59 14.91
N PHE A 55 6.13 1.32 14.68
CA PHE A 55 5.51 1.11 13.37
C PHE A 55 4.78 2.36 12.85
N GLY A 56 4.89 3.49 13.54
CA GLY A 56 4.32 4.77 13.09
C GLY A 56 2.91 5.06 13.60
N PHE A 57 2.44 4.39 14.66
CA PHE A 57 1.22 4.79 15.39
C PHE A 57 1.56 5.70 16.58
N GLY A 58 2.24 6.82 16.32
CA GLY A 58 2.52 7.84 17.33
C GLY A 58 1.43 8.90 17.46
N LYS A 59 0.48 8.96 16.52
CA LYS A 59 -0.65 9.90 16.53
C LYS A 59 -1.97 9.19 16.85
N ARG A 60 -2.93 9.95 17.38
CA ARG A 60 -4.33 9.53 17.53
C ARG A 60 -5.14 9.99 16.34
N ILE A 61 -6.13 9.19 15.95
CA ILE A 61 -7.10 9.59 14.94
C ILE A 61 -7.90 10.81 15.42
N THR A 62 -8.11 11.77 14.52
CA THR A 62 -8.93 12.96 14.77
C THR A 62 -9.84 13.23 13.57
N LYS A 63 -10.93 13.97 13.80
CA LYS A 63 -11.83 14.39 12.70
C LYS A 63 -11.09 15.16 11.61
N ASN A 64 -10.19 16.08 11.99
CA ASN A 64 -9.40 16.87 11.05
C ASN A 64 -8.44 15.99 10.23
N MET A 65 -7.77 15.01 10.87
CA MET A 65 -6.92 14.04 10.16
C MET A 65 -7.75 13.23 9.16
N THR A 66 -8.92 12.75 9.59
CA THR A 66 -9.81 11.95 8.74
C THR A 66 -10.28 12.74 7.52
N LEU A 67 -10.73 13.99 7.72
CA LEU A 67 -11.13 14.88 6.63
C LEU A 67 -9.96 15.18 5.68
N LYS A 68 -8.77 15.49 6.20
CA LYS A 68 -7.58 15.73 5.38
C LYS A 68 -7.19 14.49 4.57
N SER A 69 -7.18 13.31 5.19
CA SER A 69 -6.90 12.05 4.49
C SER A 69 -7.92 11.78 3.39
N PHE A 70 -9.20 12.04 3.64
CA PHE A 70 -10.25 11.91 2.63
C PHE A 70 -10.05 12.87 1.45
N LEU A 71 -9.78 14.16 1.71
CA LEU A 71 -9.52 15.14 0.66
C LEU A 71 -8.27 14.81 -0.15
N ILE A 72 -7.22 14.31 0.52
CA ILE A 72 -6.02 13.82 -0.17
C ILE A 72 -6.36 12.61 -1.03
N ALA A 73 -7.11 11.64 -0.52
CA ALA A 73 -7.52 10.47 -1.30
C ALA A 73 -8.32 10.86 -2.55
N LEU A 74 -9.29 11.78 -2.42
CA LEU A 74 -10.07 12.29 -3.56
C LEU A 74 -9.17 12.97 -4.61
N PHE A 75 -8.22 13.78 -4.16
CA PHE A 75 -7.24 14.40 -5.05
C PHE A 75 -6.35 13.36 -5.74
N LEU A 76 -5.88 12.35 -5.00
CA LEU A 76 -5.07 11.26 -5.56
C LEU A 76 -5.85 10.42 -6.56
N VAL A 77 -7.13 10.10 -6.31
CA VAL A 77 -7.98 9.37 -7.28
C VAL A 77 -8.01 10.13 -8.61
N PHE A 78 -8.30 11.43 -8.59
CA PHE A 78 -8.35 12.23 -9.81
C PHE A 78 -7.01 12.21 -10.57
N ILE A 79 -5.90 12.46 -9.87
CA ILE A 79 -4.57 12.50 -10.49
C ILE A 79 -4.15 11.14 -11.02
N PHE A 80 -4.28 10.08 -10.23
CA PHE A 80 -3.78 8.77 -10.59
C PHE A 80 -4.65 8.06 -11.61
N TYR A 81 -5.97 8.24 -11.60
CA TYR A 81 -6.82 7.71 -12.67
C TYR A 81 -6.54 8.41 -14.01
N THR A 82 -6.17 9.70 -13.98
CA THR A 82 -5.72 10.41 -15.18
C THR A 82 -4.38 9.86 -15.68
N ILE A 83 -3.42 9.64 -14.79
CA ILE A 83 -2.11 9.04 -15.14
C ILE A 83 -2.31 7.63 -15.71
N GLU A 84 -3.09 6.80 -15.03
CA GLU A 84 -3.41 5.43 -15.44
C GLU A 84 -4.10 5.41 -16.80
N ALA A 85 -5.00 6.36 -17.09
CA ALA A 85 -5.60 6.47 -18.42
C ALA A 85 -4.56 6.66 -19.53
N PHE A 86 -3.59 7.56 -19.34
CA PHE A 86 -2.48 7.71 -20.27
C PHE A 86 -1.61 6.44 -20.33
N LEU A 87 -1.32 5.83 -19.18
CA LEU A 87 -0.53 4.58 -19.16
C LEU A 87 -1.22 3.46 -19.93
N GLU A 88 -2.54 3.33 -19.82
CA GLU A 88 -3.31 2.32 -20.55
C GLU A 88 -3.28 2.54 -22.06
N ILE A 89 -3.32 3.79 -22.52
CA ILE A 89 -3.20 4.15 -23.94
C ILE A 89 -1.86 3.67 -24.54
N TYR A 90 -0.76 3.80 -23.78
CA TYR A 90 0.58 3.49 -24.30
C TYR A 90 1.12 2.11 -23.94
N PHE A 91 0.71 1.55 -22.81
CA PHE A 91 1.30 0.32 -22.22
C PHE A 91 0.29 -0.83 -22.06
N GLY A 92 -0.96 -0.62 -22.47
CA GLY A 92 -2.02 -1.64 -22.45
C GLY A 92 -2.91 -1.59 -21.21
N LYS A 93 -4.06 -2.26 -21.31
CA LYS A 93 -5.13 -2.23 -20.30
C LYS A 93 -4.65 -2.78 -18.94
N ILE A 94 -5.04 -2.08 -17.87
CA ILE A 94 -4.85 -2.56 -16.48
C ILE A 94 -5.87 -3.66 -16.21
N ASP A 95 -5.39 -4.85 -15.80
CA ASP A 95 -6.25 -5.98 -15.46
C ASP A 95 -6.79 -5.87 -14.04
N ILE A 96 -8.12 -5.73 -13.94
CA ILE A 96 -8.89 -5.70 -12.69
C ILE A 96 -9.98 -6.79 -12.67
N SER A 97 -9.87 -7.80 -13.53
CA SER A 97 -10.89 -8.86 -13.71
C SER A 97 -11.19 -9.66 -12.44
N SER A 98 -10.23 -9.73 -11.50
CA SER A 98 -10.44 -10.34 -10.18
C SER A 98 -11.51 -9.65 -9.33
N LEU A 99 -11.97 -8.46 -9.75
CA LEU A 99 -13.00 -7.66 -9.09
C LEU A 99 -14.31 -7.61 -9.89
N ASP A 100 -14.45 -8.41 -10.95
CA ASP A 100 -15.62 -8.33 -11.84
C ASP A 100 -16.95 -8.63 -11.12
N ASP A 101 -16.92 -9.51 -10.11
CA ASP A 101 -18.07 -9.92 -9.29
C ASP A 101 -18.62 -8.81 -8.38
N LEU A 102 -18.01 -7.61 -8.39
CA LEU A 102 -18.47 -6.47 -7.60
C LEU A 102 -19.50 -5.60 -8.31
N ARG A 103 -19.65 -5.69 -9.63
CA ARG A 103 -20.54 -4.82 -10.40
C ARG A 103 -22.00 -5.10 -10.05
N GLY A 104 -22.66 -4.15 -9.39
CA GLY A 104 -24.06 -4.26 -8.97
C GLY A 104 -24.33 -5.25 -7.83
N ASP A 105 -23.32 -5.93 -7.29
CA ASP A 105 -23.48 -6.89 -6.18
C ASP A 105 -23.13 -6.25 -4.83
N ILE A 106 -24.17 -5.89 -4.06
CA ILE A 106 -23.98 -5.20 -2.78
C ILE A 106 -23.35 -6.10 -1.71
N VAL A 107 -23.55 -7.42 -1.79
CA VAL A 107 -23.02 -8.37 -0.82
C VAL A 107 -21.52 -8.52 -1.03
N ASN A 108 -21.10 -8.82 -2.26
CA ASN A 108 -19.69 -8.93 -2.60
C ASN A 108 -18.94 -7.60 -2.44
N TYR A 109 -19.57 -6.48 -2.81
CA TYR A 109 -19.03 -5.14 -2.53
C TYR A 109 -18.77 -4.92 -1.04
N SER A 110 -19.76 -5.21 -0.19
CA SER A 110 -19.66 -4.97 1.26
C SER A 110 -18.58 -5.85 1.91
N ILE A 111 -18.52 -7.12 1.54
CA ILE A 111 -17.49 -8.07 2.01
C ILE A 111 -16.10 -7.60 1.57
N THR A 112 -15.95 -7.24 0.29
CA THR A 112 -14.68 -6.79 -0.26
C THR A 112 -14.22 -5.50 0.40
N LEU A 113 -15.12 -4.56 0.68
CA LEU A 113 -14.78 -3.33 1.37
C LEU A 113 -14.19 -3.60 2.77
N ILE A 114 -14.77 -4.54 3.53
CA ILE A 114 -14.23 -4.94 4.83
C ILE A 114 -12.82 -5.55 4.68
N ILE A 115 -12.64 -6.44 3.71
CA ILE A 115 -11.36 -7.10 3.42
C ILE A 115 -10.30 -6.06 3.07
N VAL A 116 -10.61 -5.12 2.20
CA VAL A 116 -9.70 -4.05 1.76
C VAL A 116 -9.29 -3.16 2.92
N TRP A 117 -10.21 -2.73 3.78
CA TRP A 117 -9.84 -1.92 4.94
C TRP A 117 -8.90 -2.65 5.92
N ILE A 118 -9.07 -3.95 6.09
CA ILE A 118 -8.25 -4.76 7.01
C ILE A 118 -6.90 -5.11 6.40
N PHE A 119 -6.88 -5.64 5.18
CA PHE A 119 -5.66 -6.23 4.60
C PHE A 119 -4.93 -5.27 3.67
N ALA A 120 -5.62 -4.53 2.81
CA ALA A 120 -4.99 -3.54 1.94
C ALA A 120 -4.65 -2.28 2.76
N ALA A 121 -5.65 -1.50 3.15
CA ALA A 121 -5.44 -0.21 3.80
C ALA A 121 -4.67 -0.30 5.12
N PHE A 122 -5.01 -1.23 6.02
CA PHE A 122 -4.25 -1.41 7.26
C PHE A 122 -3.03 -2.32 7.07
N GLY A 123 -3.21 -3.51 6.54
CA GLY A 123 -2.16 -4.53 6.45
C GLY A 123 -0.98 -4.12 5.57
N GLU A 124 -1.24 -3.59 4.37
CA GLU A 124 -0.18 -3.12 3.48
C GLU A 124 0.51 -1.87 4.03
N GLU A 125 -0.22 -0.89 4.55
CA GLU A 125 0.43 0.28 5.15
C GLU A 125 1.30 -0.10 6.35
N PHE A 126 0.81 -1.00 7.21
CA PHE A 126 1.58 -1.55 8.33
C PHE A 126 2.87 -2.23 7.86
N LEU A 127 2.77 -3.05 6.82
CA LEU A 127 3.91 -3.77 6.27
C LEU A 127 4.89 -2.85 5.54
N PHE A 128 4.41 -2.04 4.60
CA PHE A 128 5.25 -1.27 3.68
C PHE A 128 5.80 0.01 4.34
N ARG A 129 4.96 0.77 5.05
CA ARG A 129 5.39 2.05 5.68
C ARG A 129 5.81 1.81 7.12
N GLY A 130 5.03 1.04 7.87
CA GLY A 130 5.28 0.75 9.27
C GLY A 130 6.50 -0.16 9.51
N TYR A 131 6.79 -1.09 8.60
CA TYR A 131 7.93 -2.00 8.71
C TYR A 131 9.00 -1.77 7.64
N TYR A 132 8.76 -2.07 6.36
CA TYR A 132 9.78 -2.06 5.32
C TYR A 132 10.47 -0.71 5.16
N MET A 133 9.72 0.36 4.92
CA MET A 133 10.29 1.69 4.70
C MET A 133 11.04 2.20 5.93
N LYS A 134 10.47 2.07 7.13
CA LYS A 134 11.12 2.44 8.40
C LYS A 134 12.43 1.67 8.60
N ARG A 135 12.43 0.35 8.42
CA ARG A 135 13.62 -0.49 8.64
C ARG A 135 14.70 -0.29 7.58
N LEU A 136 14.32 -0.11 6.32
CA LEU A 136 15.27 0.27 5.26
C LEU A 136 15.89 1.64 5.55
N ALA A 137 15.09 2.61 6.01
CA ALA A 137 15.61 3.93 6.33
C ALA A 137 16.65 3.84 7.46
N ILE A 138 16.37 3.04 8.50
CA ILE A 138 17.33 2.76 9.59
C ILE A 138 18.58 2.07 9.04
N LEU A 139 18.43 1.07 8.16
CA LEU A 139 19.55 0.35 7.55
C LEU A 139 20.48 1.29 6.78
N PHE A 140 19.92 2.27 6.06
CA PHE A 140 20.65 3.26 5.27
C PHE A 140 21.11 4.50 6.07
N GLY A 141 21.00 4.50 7.40
CA GLY A 141 21.53 5.56 8.27
C GLY A 141 20.52 6.62 8.71
N ASN A 142 19.22 6.40 8.48
CA ASN A 142 18.08 7.15 8.99
C ASN A 142 17.98 8.65 8.63
N GLY A 143 18.84 9.15 7.74
CA GLY A 143 18.78 10.53 7.21
C GLY A 143 17.73 10.72 6.10
N ASN A 144 17.54 11.96 5.64
CA ASN A 144 16.56 12.29 4.60
C ASN A 144 16.76 11.49 3.29
N LYS A 145 18.02 11.31 2.87
CA LYS A 145 18.37 10.49 1.69
C LYS A 145 18.03 9.01 1.91
N ALA A 146 18.26 8.49 3.11
CA ALA A 146 17.93 7.11 3.47
C ALA A 146 16.42 6.85 3.37
N TRP A 147 15.61 7.80 3.87
CA TRP A 147 14.16 7.74 3.78
C TRP A 147 13.64 7.84 2.35
N LEU A 148 14.19 8.75 1.54
CA LEU A 148 13.85 8.86 0.12
C LEU A 148 14.19 7.58 -0.65
N PHE A 149 15.39 7.03 -0.43
CA PHE A 149 15.81 5.79 -1.08
C PHE A 149 14.95 4.60 -0.64
N SER A 150 14.57 4.55 0.64
CA SER A 150 13.64 3.54 1.16
C SER A 150 12.28 3.64 0.48
N ALA A 151 11.73 4.86 0.35
CA ALA A 151 10.47 5.11 -0.35
C ALA A 151 10.51 4.61 -1.80
N ILE A 152 11.60 4.87 -2.52
CA ILE A 152 11.79 4.39 -3.90
C ILE A 152 11.79 2.85 -3.93
N ILE A 153 12.60 2.20 -3.10
CA ILE A 153 12.70 0.74 -3.05
C ILE A 153 11.35 0.09 -2.76
N VAL A 154 10.65 0.54 -1.71
CA VAL A 154 9.37 -0.09 -1.33
C VAL A 154 8.30 0.14 -2.39
N SER A 155 8.33 1.26 -3.11
CA SER A 155 7.34 1.56 -4.14
C SER A 155 7.55 0.75 -5.41
N ILE A 156 8.82 0.57 -5.83
CA ILE A 156 9.14 -0.34 -6.94
C ILE A 156 8.77 -1.78 -6.57
N TYR A 157 9.11 -2.22 -5.36
CA TYR A 157 8.76 -3.55 -4.87
C TYR A 157 7.24 -3.77 -4.87
N PHE A 158 6.47 -2.79 -4.39
CA PHE A 158 5.01 -2.83 -4.37
C PHE A 158 4.40 -2.83 -5.79
N GLY A 159 4.93 -2.04 -6.73
CA GLY A 159 4.49 -2.08 -8.12
C GLY A 159 4.76 -3.43 -8.78
N ILE A 160 5.93 -4.03 -8.56
CA ILE A 160 6.27 -5.35 -9.11
C ILE A 160 5.35 -6.45 -8.56
N SER A 161 4.92 -6.37 -7.29
CA SER A 161 3.96 -7.33 -6.74
C SER A 161 2.58 -7.27 -7.41
N HIS A 162 2.31 -6.20 -8.16
CA HIS A 162 1.09 -6.02 -8.96
C HIS A 162 1.30 -6.31 -10.45
N SER A 163 2.33 -7.08 -10.80
CA SER A 163 2.65 -7.43 -12.20
C SER A 163 1.53 -8.14 -12.97
N TYR A 164 0.55 -8.73 -12.28
CA TYR A 164 -0.65 -9.29 -12.91
C TYR A 164 -1.51 -8.22 -13.62
N GLN A 165 -1.36 -6.93 -13.26
CA GLN A 165 -2.06 -5.82 -13.88
C GLN A 165 -1.39 -5.31 -15.18
N GLY A 166 -0.32 -5.96 -15.64
CA GLY A 166 0.45 -5.51 -16.80
C GLY A 166 1.35 -4.31 -16.51
N LEU A 167 2.04 -3.81 -17.56
CA LEU A 167 3.05 -2.76 -17.41
C LEU A 167 2.45 -1.42 -16.95
N ALA A 168 1.27 -1.06 -17.47
CA ALA A 168 0.55 0.14 -17.03
C ALA A 168 0.26 0.09 -15.52
N GLY A 169 -0.24 -1.04 -15.01
CA GLY A 169 -0.53 -1.23 -13.58
C GLY A 169 0.72 -1.16 -12.71
N ILE A 170 1.82 -1.81 -13.11
CA ILE A 170 3.10 -1.74 -12.39
C ILE A 170 3.55 -0.28 -12.23
N ILE A 171 3.52 0.51 -13.31
CA ILE A 171 3.97 1.90 -13.29
C ILE A 171 3.02 2.77 -12.46
N GLY A 172 1.70 2.67 -12.71
CA GLY A 172 0.69 3.45 -12.01
C GLY A 172 0.75 3.23 -10.50
N ILE A 173 0.76 1.98 -10.07
CA ILE A 173 0.84 1.59 -8.66
C ILE A 173 2.17 2.00 -8.03
N THR A 174 3.29 1.87 -8.75
CA THR A 174 4.60 2.35 -8.24
C THR A 174 4.55 3.84 -7.93
N LEU A 175 4.00 4.64 -8.84
CA LEU A 175 3.91 6.08 -8.68
C LEU A 175 2.95 6.47 -7.54
N TRP A 176 1.80 5.81 -7.44
CA TRP A 176 0.83 6.03 -6.36
C TRP A 176 1.44 5.69 -4.99
N HIS A 177 2.05 4.51 -4.88
CA HIS A 177 2.70 4.05 -3.66
C HIS A 177 3.83 5.00 -3.24
N PHE A 178 4.60 5.52 -4.20
CA PHE A 178 5.65 6.49 -3.95
C PHE A 178 5.09 7.81 -3.42
N CYS A 179 4.02 8.35 -3.99
CA CYS A 179 3.34 9.54 -3.49
C CYS A 179 2.87 9.37 -2.03
N VAL A 180 2.23 8.25 -1.70
CA VAL A 180 1.81 7.95 -0.31
C VAL A 180 3.02 7.79 0.62
N SER A 181 4.11 7.18 0.15
CA SER A 181 5.36 7.06 0.91
C SER A 181 5.99 8.43 1.21
N LEU A 182 5.92 9.38 0.28
CA LEU A 182 6.36 10.77 0.50
C LEU A 182 5.46 11.51 1.50
N ILE A 183 4.16 11.23 1.52
CA ILE A 183 3.23 11.78 2.52
C ILE A 183 3.62 11.24 3.91
N PHE A 184 3.80 9.93 4.05
CA PHE A 184 4.22 9.32 5.31
C PHE A 184 5.59 9.82 5.78
N TYR A 185 6.54 10.04 4.86
CA TYR A 185 7.85 10.57 5.19
C TYR A 185 7.82 11.94 5.91
N LYS A 186 6.79 12.77 5.64
CA LYS A 186 6.60 14.07 6.31
C LYS A 186 6.23 13.94 7.79
N ASP A 187 5.50 12.89 8.16
CA ASP A 187 5.15 12.56 9.55
C ASP A 187 5.20 11.04 9.76
N LYS A 188 6.42 10.55 10.01
CA LYS A 188 6.78 9.12 10.14
C LYS A 188 6.09 8.40 11.31
N GLU A 189 5.42 9.17 12.16
CA GLU A 189 4.66 8.71 13.32
C GLU A 189 3.14 8.76 13.09
N ASN A 190 2.71 9.04 11.86
CA ASN A 190 1.31 9.16 11.48
C ASN A 190 0.93 8.17 10.37
N LEU A 191 1.10 6.87 10.66
CA LEU A 191 0.67 5.79 9.78
C LEU A 191 -0.86 5.78 9.58
N ILE A 192 -1.61 6.22 10.59
CA ILE A 192 -3.09 6.35 10.52
C ILE A 192 -3.50 7.20 9.31
N SER A 193 -2.81 8.31 9.04
CA SER A 193 -3.12 9.13 7.88
C SER A 193 -2.95 8.39 6.56
N ALA A 194 -1.93 7.54 6.44
CA ALA A 194 -1.67 6.73 5.24
C ALA A 194 -2.73 5.63 5.08
N ILE A 195 -3.08 4.93 6.17
CA ILE A 195 -4.17 3.93 6.22
C ILE A 195 -5.49 4.55 5.74
N LEU A 196 -5.82 5.75 6.24
CA LEU A 196 -7.04 6.45 5.85
C LEU A 196 -7.01 6.87 4.37
N ILE A 197 -5.88 7.39 3.88
CA ILE A 197 -5.74 7.77 2.46
C ILE A 197 -5.94 6.54 1.57
N HIS A 198 -5.28 5.43 1.88
CA HIS A 198 -5.38 4.18 1.15
C HIS A 198 -6.81 3.65 1.17
N GLY A 199 -7.40 3.47 2.36
CA GLY A 199 -8.75 2.94 2.49
C GLY A 199 -9.82 3.80 1.81
N PHE A 200 -9.70 5.14 1.86
CA PHE A 200 -10.60 6.01 1.11
C PHE A 200 -10.37 5.93 -0.40
N TYR A 201 -9.13 5.83 -0.87
CA TYR A 201 -8.79 5.65 -2.28
C TYR A 201 -9.45 4.38 -2.83
N ASP A 202 -9.27 3.26 -2.14
CA ASP A 202 -9.86 1.98 -2.54
C ASP A 202 -11.39 2.00 -2.44
N THR A 203 -11.94 2.60 -1.38
CA THR A 203 -13.40 2.73 -1.24
C THR A 203 -13.99 3.48 -2.44
N ILE A 204 -13.36 4.58 -2.87
CA ILE A 204 -13.81 5.33 -4.05
C ILE A 204 -13.70 4.45 -5.30
N GLY A 205 -12.56 3.78 -5.51
CA GLY A 205 -12.35 2.93 -6.69
C GLY A 205 -13.32 1.76 -6.78
N LEU A 206 -13.53 1.04 -5.68
CA LEU A 206 -14.52 -0.05 -5.60
C LEU A 206 -15.95 0.46 -5.78
N THR A 207 -16.26 1.66 -5.30
CA THR A 207 -17.60 2.26 -5.48
C THR A 207 -17.84 2.63 -6.94
N LEU A 208 -16.85 3.21 -7.63
CA LEU A 208 -16.93 3.45 -9.07
C LEU A 208 -17.14 2.13 -9.82
N LEU A 209 -16.37 1.09 -9.48
CA LEU A 209 -16.52 -0.24 -10.08
C LEU A 209 -17.90 -0.84 -9.83
N PHE A 210 -18.43 -0.75 -8.60
CA PHE A 210 -19.78 -1.24 -8.25
C PHE A 210 -20.86 -0.63 -9.15
N PHE A 211 -20.72 0.66 -9.51
CA PHE A 211 -21.62 1.37 -10.42
C PHE A 211 -21.25 1.26 -11.91
N SER A 212 -20.22 0.48 -12.27
CA SER A 212 -19.67 0.38 -13.63
C SER A 212 -19.20 1.74 -14.20
N GLN A 213 -18.62 2.58 -13.35
CA GLN A 213 -18.13 3.93 -13.66
C GLN A 213 -16.60 4.06 -13.55
N GLU A 214 -15.87 2.96 -13.40
CA GLU A 214 -14.42 2.93 -13.24
C GLU A 214 -13.65 3.49 -14.45
N ARG A 215 -14.29 3.53 -15.62
CA ARG A 215 -13.72 4.05 -16.88
C ARG A 215 -13.99 5.54 -17.12
N LEU A 216 -14.73 6.23 -16.25
CA LEU A 216 -15.19 7.60 -16.48
C LEU A 216 -14.05 8.58 -16.81
N ILE A 217 -12.92 8.49 -16.10
CA ILE A 217 -11.75 9.35 -16.34
C ILE A 217 -10.99 8.91 -17.60
N TYR A 218 -10.90 7.60 -17.86
CA TYR A 218 -10.29 7.07 -19.07
C TYR A 218 -11.02 7.58 -20.33
N ASP A 219 -12.34 7.47 -20.36
CA ASP A 219 -13.16 7.90 -21.49
C ASP A 219 -13.05 9.40 -21.73
N TRP A 220 -12.94 10.20 -20.66
CA TRP A 220 -12.69 11.64 -20.75
C TRP A 220 -11.31 11.95 -21.32
N VAL A 221 -10.25 11.28 -20.84
CA VAL A 221 -8.88 11.46 -21.35
C VAL A 221 -8.78 11.06 -22.83
N LEU A 222 -9.47 9.99 -23.25
CA LEU A 222 -9.46 9.54 -24.63
C LEU A 222 -10.05 10.57 -25.61
N GLN A 223 -10.91 11.48 -25.14
CA GLN A 223 -11.43 12.58 -25.96
C GLN A 223 -10.43 13.73 -26.17
N LEU A 224 -9.32 13.75 -25.41
CA LEU A 224 -8.31 14.81 -25.43
C LEU A 224 -7.07 14.47 -26.27
N VAL A 225 -6.93 13.21 -26.70
CA VAL A 225 -5.77 12.67 -27.45
C VAL A 225 -6.21 12.24 -28.84
#